data_AF-A0A849X455-F1
#
_entry.id   AF-A0A849X455-F1
#
_cell.length_a   1.000
_cell.length_b   1.000
_cell.length_c   1.000
_cell.angle_alpha   90.00
_cell.angle_beta   90.00
_cell.angle_gamma   90.00
#
_symmetry.space_group_name_H-M   'P 1'
#
loop_
_entity.id
_entity.type
_entity.pdbx_description
1 polymer ?
#
loop_
_entity_poly.entity_id
_entity_poly.type
_entity_poly.pdbx_seq_one_letter_code
_entity_poly.pdbx_strand_id
1 'polypeptide(L)'
;MDVRLWLVRVSILTLSVGFISCGNRFDLDTERGRRARIDEANFFLSNGECSRAHEAIDPLYGSAQHRTEEVVLIKASAYACAGGYKMLTIAGNLAGASNVYKAFAKSMPNALGDGKISALYQALDVLTNSNTVLDAVNRGKDRNDYMIFLQLGVIGAILHAYGSPSADGTQGANLAYANPRVGTDMSNVDACSLTVAMGVIVDSYPHSNLSDADSAAAKNALSAACVAAGLGSCNVISRDRTSCDGTGGDPESVAASAVVTAVNNAW
;
A
#
# COMPACT_ATOMS: atom_id res chain seq x y z
N MET A 1 -62.89 -19.43 3.11
CA MET A 1 -61.76 -19.12 2.21
C MET A 1 -60.51 -19.01 3.07
N ASP A 2 -59.73 -20.10 3.12
CA ASP A 2 -58.65 -20.33 4.08
C ASP A 2 -57.34 -19.65 3.68
N VAL A 3 -57.03 -18.54 4.35
CA VAL A 3 -55.78 -17.76 4.15
C VAL A 3 -54.57 -18.44 4.81
N ARG A 4 -54.79 -19.46 5.66
CA ARG A 4 -53.71 -20.12 6.43
C ARG A 4 -52.87 -21.13 5.63
N LEU A 5 -53.35 -21.60 4.47
CA LEU A 5 -52.63 -22.60 3.67
C LEU A 5 -51.54 -22.01 2.75
N TRP A 6 -51.56 -20.69 2.53
CA TRP A 6 -50.62 -20.02 1.60
C TRP A 6 -49.31 -19.59 2.26
N LEU A 7 -49.33 -19.21 3.54
CA LEU A 7 -48.13 -18.77 4.28
C LEU A 7 -47.17 -19.93 4.61
N VAL A 8 -47.68 -21.15 4.83
CA VAL A 8 -46.83 -22.31 5.16
C VAL A 8 -46.01 -22.79 3.94
N ARG A 9 -46.48 -22.53 2.72
CA ARG A 9 -45.76 -22.96 1.49
C ARG A 9 -44.68 -21.98 1.05
N VAL A 10 -44.73 -20.72 1.47
CA VAL A 10 -43.69 -19.72 1.15
C VAL A 10 -42.47 -19.84 2.08
N SER A 11 -42.67 -20.26 3.33
CA SER A 11 -41.56 -20.40 4.30
C SER A 11 -40.65 -21.61 4.09
N ILE A 12 -41.08 -22.62 3.33
CA ILE A 12 -40.26 -23.82 3.08
C ILE A 12 -39.33 -23.62 1.87
N LEU A 13 -39.69 -22.75 0.92
CA LEU A 13 -38.87 -22.50 -0.28
C LEU A 13 -37.72 -21.50 -0.04
N THR A 14 -37.83 -20.61 0.95
CA THR A 14 -36.75 -19.68 1.32
C THR A 14 -35.71 -20.31 2.25
N LEU A 15 -35.94 -21.51 2.78
CA LEU A 15 -34.98 -22.23 3.62
C LEU A 15 -34.05 -23.17 2.82
N SER A 16 -34.30 -23.38 1.52
CA SER A 16 -33.57 -24.34 0.68
C SER A 16 -32.49 -23.71 -0.22
N VAL A 17 -32.32 -22.39 -0.17
CA VAL A 17 -31.20 -21.68 -0.84
C VAL A 17 -30.09 -21.39 0.16
N GLY A 18 -29.88 -22.32 1.11
CA GLY A 18 -28.56 -22.49 1.71
C GLY A 18 -27.66 -23.07 0.64
N PHE A 19 -27.07 -22.22 -0.19
CA PHE A 19 -25.93 -22.61 -1.01
C PHE A 19 -24.92 -23.27 -0.06
N ILE A 20 -24.89 -24.59 -0.05
CA ILE A 20 -23.69 -25.34 0.27
C ILE A 20 -22.72 -24.86 -0.80
N SER A 21 -21.98 -23.79 -0.51
CA SER A 21 -20.76 -23.57 -1.23
C SER A 21 -19.95 -24.83 -0.97
N CYS A 22 -19.83 -25.67 -1.99
CA CYS A 22 -18.74 -26.62 -2.09
C CYS A 22 -17.47 -25.78 -2.30
N GLY A 23 -17.16 -24.89 -1.36
CA GLY A 23 -15.84 -24.32 -1.25
C GLY A 23 -14.94 -25.50 -0.94
N ASN A 24 -13.92 -25.71 -1.77
CA ASN A 24 -12.84 -26.63 -1.47
C ASN A 24 -12.31 -26.26 -0.08
N ARG A 25 -12.82 -26.94 0.95
CA ARG A 25 -12.37 -26.77 2.32
C ARG A 25 -11.05 -27.52 2.41
N PHE A 26 -9.99 -26.82 2.05
CA PHE A 26 -8.65 -27.29 2.33
C PHE A 26 -8.50 -27.47 3.84
N ASP A 27 -7.98 -28.63 4.23
CA ASP A 27 -7.66 -28.92 5.63
C ASP A 27 -6.43 -28.10 6.04
N LEU A 28 -6.65 -27.01 6.77
CA LEU A 28 -5.61 -26.08 7.20
C LEU A 28 -4.67 -26.66 8.25
N ASP A 29 -5.06 -27.75 8.92
CA ASP A 29 -4.20 -28.44 9.87
C ASP A 29 -3.10 -29.23 9.14
N THR A 30 -3.34 -29.59 7.88
CA THR A 30 -2.34 -30.23 7.02
C THR A 30 -1.49 -29.22 6.25
N GLU A 31 -0.20 -29.53 6.07
CA GLU A 31 0.69 -28.73 5.22
C GLU A 31 0.17 -28.59 3.79
N ARG A 32 -0.38 -29.68 3.24
CA ARG A 32 -0.95 -29.70 1.89
C ARG A 32 -2.11 -28.71 1.74
N GLY A 33 -3.02 -28.66 2.71
CA GLY A 33 -4.15 -27.73 2.66
C GLY A 33 -3.73 -26.28 2.82
N ARG A 34 -2.75 -25.99 3.69
CA ARG A 34 -2.15 -24.63 3.77
C ARG A 34 -1.48 -24.21 2.48
N ARG A 35 -0.68 -25.10 1.87
CA ARG A 35 0.00 -24.81 0.60
C ARG A 35 -1.00 -24.57 -0.53
N ALA A 36 -2.07 -25.38 -0.59
CA ALA A 36 -3.11 -25.18 -1.60
C ALA A 36 -3.80 -23.82 -1.51
N ARG A 37 -4.02 -23.27 -0.29
CA ARG A 37 -4.52 -21.91 -0.10
C ARG A 37 -3.55 -20.84 -0.56
N ILE A 38 -2.26 -21.01 -0.26
CA ILE A 38 -1.19 -20.12 -0.74
C ILE A 38 -1.14 -20.12 -2.27
N ASP A 39 -1.16 -21.30 -2.89
CA ASP A 39 -1.12 -21.44 -4.35
C ASP A 39 -2.39 -20.86 -5.00
N GLU A 40 -3.57 -21.08 -4.40
CA GLU A 40 -4.84 -20.48 -4.84
C GLU A 40 -4.83 -18.96 -4.76
N ALA A 41 -4.32 -18.39 -3.65
CA ALA A 41 -4.20 -16.94 -3.50
C ALA A 41 -3.24 -16.35 -4.54
N ASN A 42 -2.08 -16.98 -4.77
CA ASN A 42 -1.11 -16.57 -5.79
C ASN A 42 -1.69 -16.67 -7.21
N PHE A 43 -2.47 -17.71 -7.50
CA PHE A 43 -3.18 -17.84 -8.77
C PHE A 43 -4.14 -16.66 -8.99
N PHE A 44 -4.95 -16.29 -7.99
CA PHE A 44 -5.83 -15.13 -8.10
C PHE A 44 -5.08 -13.81 -8.24
N LEU A 45 -3.99 -13.61 -7.49
CA LEU A 45 -3.13 -12.43 -7.64
C LEU A 45 -2.57 -12.32 -9.06
N SER A 46 -2.13 -13.43 -9.65
CA SER A 46 -1.58 -13.46 -11.01
C SER A 46 -2.59 -13.07 -12.09
N ASN A 47 -3.89 -13.29 -11.82
CA ASN A 47 -5.00 -12.92 -12.71
C ASN A 47 -5.61 -11.54 -12.36
N GLY A 48 -5.09 -10.85 -11.35
CA GLY A 48 -5.64 -9.57 -10.87
C GLY A 48 -6.97 -9.71 -10.11
N GLU A 49 -7.33 -10.91 -9.65
CA GLU A 49 -8.57 -11.17 -8.90
C GLU A 49 -8.36 -10.91 -7.39
N CYS A 50 -8.09 -9.65 -7.03
CA CYS A 50 -7.64 -9.26 -5.68
C CYS A 50 -8.60 -9.68 -4.55
N SER A 51 -9.92 -9.58 -4.77
CA SER A 51 -10.94 -10.01 -3.78
C SER A 51 -10.88 -11.51 -3.51
N ARG A 52 -10.68 -12.33 -4.55
CA ARG A 52 -10.60 -13.78 -4.41
C ARG A 52 -9.28 -14.21 -3.79
N ALA A 53 -8.20 -13.47 -4.07
CA ALA A 53 -6.93 -13.64 -3.37
C ALA A 53 -7.07 -13.41 -1.85
N HIS A 54 -7.85 -12.39 -1.43
CA HIS A 54 -8.18 -12.19 -0.02
C HIS A 54 -8.94 -13.38 0.57
N GLU A 55 -10.04 -13.78 -0.05
CA GLU A 55 -10.85 -14.91 0.41
C GLU A 55 -10.04 -16.21 0.57
N ALA A 56 -9.07 -16.43 -0.32
CA ALA A 56 -8.18 -17.60 -0.27
C ALA A 56 -7.18 -17.53 0.90
N ILE A 57 -6.57 -16.37 1.16
CA ILE A 57 -5.49 -16.25 2.16
C ILE A 57 -5.98 -15.95 3.58
N ASP A 58 -7.18 -15.37 3.73
CA ASP A 58 -7.72 -14.92 5.01
C ASP A 58 -7.78 -15.99 6.11
N PRO A 59 -8.14 -17.26 5.83
CA PRO A 59 -8.13 -18.31 6.84
C PRO A 59 -6.74 -18.56 7.45
N LEU A 60 -5.67 -18.42 6.65
CA LEU A 60 -4.29 -18.57 7.14
C LEU A 60 -3.83 -17.31 7.88
N TYR A 61 -4.15 -16.13 7.36
CA TYR A 61 -3.77 -14.85 7.97
C TYR A 61 -4.43 -14.65 9.34
N GLY A 62 -5.69 -15.06 9.49
CA GLY A 62 -6.43 -14.99 10.75
C GLY A 62 -5.98 -16.02 11.80
N SER A 63 -5.21 -17.04 11.41
CA SER A 63 -4.70 -18.05 12.33
C SER A 63 -3.38 -17.63 12.96
N ALA A 64 -3.33 -17.51 14.29
CA ALA A 64 -2.10 -17.21 15.02
C ALA A 64 -0.99 -18.24 14.79
N GLN A 65 -1.35 -19.49 14.48
CA GLN A 65 -0.41 -20.59 14.26
C GLN A 65 0.13 -20.65 12.82
N HIS A 66 -0.56 -20.05 11.86
CA HIS A 66 -0.24 -20.20 10.42
C HIS A 66 0.05 -18.88 9.73
N ARG A 67 0.04 -17.76 10.46
CA ARG A 67 0.43 -16.44 9.98
C ARG A 67 1.95 -16.33 9.84
N THR A 68 2.50 -17.01 8.84
CA THR A 68 3.91 -16.92 8.44
C THR A 68 4.18 -15.62 7.66
N GLU A 69 5.45 -15.30 7.44
CA GLU A 69 5.86 -14.14 6.63
C GLU A 69 5.32 -14.22 5.19
N GLU A 70 5.36 -15.40 4.56
CA GLU A 70 4.76 -15.64 3.23
C GLU A 70 3.26 -15.29 3.22
N VAL A 71 2.50 -15.72 4.23
CA VAL A 71 1.06 -15.42 4.35
C VAL A 71 0.82 -13.92 4.53
N VAL A 72 1.65 -13.22 5.30
CA VAL A 72 1.58 -11.77 5.47
C VAL A 72 1.86 -11.05 4.14
N LEU A 73 2.88 -11.48 3.40
CA LEU A 73 3.23 -10.90 2.10
C LEU A 73 2.11 -11.11 1.06
N ILE A 74 1.50 -12.30 1.02
CA ILE A 74 0.37 -12.58 0.12
C ILE A 74 -0.86 -11.74 0.49
N LYS A 75 -1.18 -11.64 1.80
CA LYS A 75 -2.29 -10.80 2.26
C LYS A 75 -2.07 -9.32 1.95
N ALA A 76 -0.85 -8.81 2.14
CA ALA A 76 -0.49 -7.45 1.74
C ALA A 76 -0.60 -7.27 0.21
N SER A 77 -0.14 -8.26 -0.56
CA SER A 77 -0.24 -8.26 -2.02
C SER A 77 -1.67 -8.22 -2.54
N ALA A 78 -2.61 -8.88 -1.84
CA ALA A 78 -4.03 -8.81 -2.19
C ALA A 78 -4.61 -7.41 -1.98
N TYR A 79 -4.25 -6.70 -0.90
CA TYR A 79 -4.64 -5.30 -0.73
C TYR A 79 -3.95 -4.38 -1.75
N ALA A 80 -2.66 -4.58 -1.99
CA ALA A 80 -1.90 -3.78 -2.95
C ALA A 80 -2.46 -3.96 -4.38
N CYS A 81 -2.86 -5.19 -4.75
CA CYS A 81 -3.54 -5.50 -6.00
C CYS A 81 -4.80 -4.64 -6.19
N ALA A 82 -5.63 -4.47 -5.15
CA ALA A 82 -6.80 -3.60 -5.20
C ALA A 82 -6.42 -2.12 -5.39
N GLY A 83 -5.24 -1.71 -4.93
CA GLY A 83 -4.62 -0.41 -5.22
C GLY A 83 -4.04 -0.27 -6.63
N GLY A 84 -4.15 -1.29 -7.49
CA GLY A 84 -3.54 -1.31 -8.81
C GLY A 84 -2.01 -1.44 -8.80
N TYR A 85 -1.42 -1.77 -7.65
CA TYR A 85 0.01 -1.89 -7.47
C TYR A 85 0.59 -3.03 -8.32
N LYS A 86 1.69 -2.74 -9.02
CA LYS A 86 2.47 -3.71 -9.78
C LYS A 86 3.95 -3.45 -9.55
N MET A 87 4.59 -4.29 -8.74
CA MET A 87 6.03 -4.16 -8.41
C MET A 87 6.91 -4.07 -9.66
N LEU A 88 6.64 -4.92 -10.66
CA LEU A 88 7.39 -4.92 -11.93
C LEU A 88 7.21 -3.63 -12.74
N THR A 89 6.06 -2.97 -12.65
CA THR A 89 5.84 -1.68 -13.30
C THR A 89 6.68 -0.59 -12.65
N ILE A 90 6.75 -0.57 -11.32
CA ILE A 90 7.61 0.37 -10.58
C ILE A 90 9.08 0.11 -10.91
N ALA A 91 9.54 -1.14 -10.80
CA ALA A 91 10.92 -1.50 -11.12
C ALA A 91 11.29 -1.15 -12.57
N GLY A 92 10.41 -1.47 -13.53
CA GLY A 92 10.63 -1.18 -14.95
C GLY A 92 10.67 0.31 -15.28
N ASN A 93 9.85 1.14 -14.60
CA ASN A 93 9.89 2.59 -14.79
C ASN A 93 11.08 3.25 -14.08
N LEU A 94 11.62 2.63 -13.02
CA LEU A 94 12.80 3.12 -12.31
C LEU A 94 14.10 2.85 -13.06
N ALA A 95 14.16 1.74 -13.78
CA ALA A 95 15.36 1.33 -14.51
C ALA A 95 15.85 2.45 -15.45
N GLY A 96 17.01 3.04 -15.15
CA GLY A 96 17.60 4.13 -15.92
C GLY A 96 16.84 5.45 -15.89
N ALA A 97 15.95 5.66 -14.92
CA ALA A 97 15.18 6.90 -14.79
C ALA A 97 16.09 8.09 -14.39
N SER A 98 16.04 9.17 -15.18
CA SER A 98 16.74 10.42 -14.83
C SER A 98 16.03 11.22 -13.73
N ASN A 99 14.72 11.00 -13.54
CA ASN A 99 13.91 11.59 -12.49
C ASN A 99 13.02 10.50 -11.87
N VAL A 100 13.29 10.17 -10.61
CA VAL A 100 12.61 9.08 -9.92
C VAL A 100 11.16 9.43 -9.57
N TYR A 101 10.83 10.69 -9.30
CA TYR A 101 9.46 11.13 -9.00
C TYR A 101 8.56 10.97 -10.23
N LYS A 102 9.08 11.31 -11.40
CA LYS A 102 8.43 11.01 -12.69
C LYS A 102 8.18 9.52 -12.87
N ALA A 103 9.17 8.67 -12.56
CA ALA A 103 9.03 7.22 -12.62
C ALA A 103 7.98 6.69 -11.63
N PHE A 104 7.92 7.21 -10.41
CA PHE A 104 6.91 6.81 -9.41
C PHE A 104 5.50 7.20 -9.85
N ALA A 105 5.32 8.46 -10.25
CA ALA A 105 4.03 8.99 -10.68
C ALA A 105 3.48 8.22 -11.88
N LYS A 106 4.33 7.92 -12.88
CA LYS A 106 3.98 7.09 -14.04
C LYS A 106 3.58 5.66 -13.65
N SER A 107 4.15 5.12 -12.58
CA SER A 107 3.94 3.72 -12.16
C SER A 107 2.59 3.46 -11.51
N MET A 108 1.93 4.49 -10.98
CA MET A 108 0.70 4.34 -10.19
C MET A 108 -0.45 5.24 -10.70
N PRO A 109 -0.99 5.01 -11.91
CA PRO A 109 -2.12 5.78 -12.42
C PRO A 109 -3.36 5.63 -11.53
N ASN A 110 -3.82 6.74 -10.95
CA ASN A 110 -4.99 6.80 -10.07
C ASN A 110 -5.67 8.18 -10.10
N ALA A 111 -6.83 8.26 -9.46
CA ALA A 111 -7.57 9.51 -9.26
C ALA A 111 -7.97 9.67 -7.79
N LEU A 112 -8.19 10.91 -7.36
CA LEU A 112 -8.69 11.19 -6.02
C LEU A 112 -10.04 10.49 -5.80
N GLY A 113 -10.16 9.79 -4.67
CA GLY A 113 -11.39 9.08 -4.29
C GLY A 113 -11.60 7.71 -4.95
N ASP A 114 -10.67 7.22 -5.78
CA ASP A 114 -10.79 5.89 -6.41
C ASP A 114 -10.50 4.71 -5.46
N GLY A 115 -10.14 5.00 -4.21
CA GLY A 115 -9.85 4.03 -3.16
C GLY A 115 -8.48 3.35 -3.26
N LYS A 116 -7.68 3.63 -4.31
CA LYS A 116 -6.40 2.93 -4.51
C LYS A 116 -5.38 3.26 -3.44
N ILE A 117 -5.24 4.53 -3.07
CA ILE A 117 -4.33 4.96 -2.00
C ILE A 117 -4.70 4.26 -0.68
N SER A 118 -6.00 4.22 -0.34
CA SER A 118 -6.49 3.53 0.84
C SER A 118 -6.19 2.03 0.84
N ALA A 119 -6.27 1.37 -0.32
CA ALA A 119 -5.91 -0.04 -0.45
C ALA A 119 -4.40 -0.27 -0.22
N LEU A 120 -3.53 0.64 -0.68
CA LEU A 120 -2.10 0.59 -0.36
C LEU A 120 -1.84 0.78 1.14
N TYR A 121 -2.58 1.64 1.82
CA TYR A 121 -2.48 1.79 3.28
C TYR A 121 -2.87 0.51 4.01
N GLN A 122 -3.91 -0.19 3.56
CA GLN A 122 -4.28 -1.50 4.11
C GLN A 122 -3.19 -2.55 3.88
N ALA A 123 -2.55 -2.54 2.71
CA ALA A 123 -1.39 -3.40 2.45
C ALA A 123 -0.23 -3.09 3.41
N LEU A 124 0.08 -1.82 3.64
CA LEU A 124 1.09 -1.40 4.61
C LEU A 124 0.74 -1.82 6.04
N ASP A 125 -0.52 -1.68 6.46
CA ASP A 125 -0.95 -2.11 7.80
C ASP A 125 -0.76 -3.61 8.01
N VAL A 126 -1.01 -4.42 6.98
CA VAL A 126 -0.71 -5.85 7.01
C VAL A 126 0.79 -6.08 7.19
N LEU A 127 1.62 -5.36 6.42
CA LEU A 127 3.08 -5.48 6.48
C LEU A 127 3.71 -4.88 7.74
N THR A 128 3.06 -3.99 8.47
CA THR A 128 3.58 -3.48 9.75
C THR A 128 2.92 -4.18 10.93
N ASN A 129 2.01 -5.13 10.67
CA ASN A 129 1.13 -5.71 11.69
C ASN A 129 0.49 -4.59 12.54
N SER A 130 -0.08 -3.58 11.87
CA SER A 130 -0.64 -2.39 12.50
C SER A 130 0.36 -1.71 13.45
N ASN A 131 1.54 -1.42 12.93
CA ASN A 131 2.63 -0.72 13.62
C ASN A 131 3.42 -1.52 14.69
N THR A 132 3.20 -2.83 14.81
CA THR A 132 3.98 -3.66 15.77
C THR A 132 5.34 -4.11 15.27
N VAL A 133 5.57 -4.12 13.94
CA VAL A 133 6.86 -4.51 13.31
C VAL A 133 7.39 -3.38 12.43
N LEU A 134 7.55 -2.20 13.02
CA LEU A 134 7.97 -0.99 12.31
C LEU A 134 9.46 -0.91 12.01
N ASP A 135 10.33 -1.55 12.80
CA ASP A 135 11.78 -1.46 12.59
C ASP A 135 12.27 -2.45 11.53
N ALA A 136 13.04 -1.95 10.57
CA ALA A 136 13.60 -2.75 9.49
C ALA A 136 14.47 -3.92 9.97
N VAL A 137 15.21 -3.73 11.06
CA VAL A 137 16.07 -4.79 11.65
C VAL A 137 15.27 -5.99 12.17
N ASN A 138 13.99 -5.79 12.50
CA ASN A 138 13.11 -6.83 13.03
C ASN A 138 12.29 -7.52 11.93
N ARG A 139 12.48 -7.15 10.65
CA ARG A 139 11.83 -7.76 9.49
C ARG A 139 12.79 -8.65 8.72
N GLY A 140 12.24 -9.71 8.11
CA GLY A 140 12.96 -10.49 7.10
C GLY A 140 13.31 -9.61 5.89
N LYS A 141 14.37 -9.98 5.16
CA LYS A 141 14.84 -9.21 4.00
C LYS A 141 13.77 -9.11 2.92
N ASP A 142 13.04 -10.19 2.65
CA ASP A 142 11.98 -10.22 1.64
C ASP A 142 10.83 -9.27 1.99
N ARG A 143 10.47 -9.15 3.28
CA ARG A 143 9.51 -8.14 3.74
C ARG A 143 10.06 -6.72 3.65
N ASN A 144 11.36 -6.50 3.86
CA ASN A 144 11.98 -5.19 3.61
C ASN A 144 11.98 -4.82 2.12
N ASP A 145 12.30 -5.77 1.22
CA ASP A 145 12.22 -5.58 -0.23
C ASP A 145 10.80 -5.16 -0.64
N TYR A 146 9.80 -5.92 -0.18
CA TYR A 146 8.40 -5.67 -0.51
C TYR A 146 7.91 -4.35 0.11
N MET A 147 8.31 -4.03 1.35
CA MET A 147 8.00 -2.75 2.00
C MET A 147 8.53 -1.57 1.17
N ILE A 148 9.78 -1.63 0.68
CA ILE A 148 10.37 -0.57 -0.13
C ILE A 148 9.52 -0.33 -1.36
N PHE A 149 9.25 -1.37 -2.17
CA PHE A 149 8.48 -1.17 -3.39
C PHE A 149 7.03 -0.75 -3.11
N LEU A 150 6.39 -1.25 -2.06
CA LEU A 150 5.03 -0.84 -1.72
C LEU A 150 4.97 0.64 -1.30
N GLN A 151 5.95 1.11 -0.53
CA GLN A 151 6.09 2.52 -0.16
C GLN A 151 6.38 3.42 -1.38
N LEU A 152 7.17 2.95 -2.35
CA LEU A 152 7.32 3.62 -3.64
C LEU A 152 5.99 3.69 -4.40
N GLY A 153 5.16 2.65 -4.30
CA GLY A 153 3.79 2.65 -4.81
C GLY A 153 2.90 3.70 -4.13
N VAL A 154 3.01 3.86 -2.80
CA VAL A 154 2.29 4.91 -2.07
C VAL A 154 2.73 6.30 -2.52
N ILE A 155 4.04 6.55 -2.61
CA ILE A 155 4.57 7.81 -3.15
C ILE A 155 3.99 8.05 -4.54
N GLY A 156 4.14 7.09 -5.46
CA GLY A 156 3.62 7.22 -6.84
C GLY A 156 2.13 7.51 -6.91
N ALA A 157 1.32 6.86 -6.07
CA ALA A 157 -0.13 7.06 -6.04
C ALA A 157 -0.51 8.45 -5.49
N ILE A 158 0.21 8.97 -4.49
CA ILE A 158 0.01 10.34 -4.00
C ILE A 158 0.42 11.35 -5.07
N LEU A 159 1.60 11.17 -5.68
CA LEU A 159 2.09 12.04 -6.74
C LEU A 159 1.10 12.09 -7.90
N HIS A 160 0.62 10.94 -8.36
CA HIS A 160 -0.31 10.91 -9.49
C HIS A 160 -1.66 11.56 -9.15
N ALA A 161 -2.24 11.25 -7.99
CA ALA A 161 -3.55 11.78 -7.61
C ALA A 161 -3.55 13.30 -7.43
N TYR A 162 -2.50 13.86 -6.81
CA TYR A 162 -2.45 15.29 -6.46
C TYR A 162 -1.66 16.13 -7.47
N GLY A 163 -0.62 15.58 -8.08
CA GLY A 163 0.21 16.27 -9.06
C GLY A 163 -0.32 16.21 -10.50
N SER A 164 -1.39 15.42 -10.74
CA SER A 164 -2.06 15.28 -12.04
C SER A 164 -1.09 15.17 -13.23
N PRO A 165 -0.14 14.22 -13.19
CA PRO A 165 0.92 14.17 -14.18
C PRO A 165 0.43 13.77 -15.56
N SER A 166 1.21 14.09 -16.59
CA SER A 166 1.02 13.51 -17.92
C SER A 166 1.34 12.01 -17.93
N ALA A 167 0.98 11.32 -19.02
CA ALA A 167 1.16 9.86 -19.16
C ALA A 167 2.62 9.38 -19.01
N ASP A 168 3.60 10.27 -19.19
CA ASP A 168 5.02 9.98 -18.97
C ASP A 168 5.48 10.22 -17.52
N GLY A 169 4.60 10.72 -16.65
CA GLY A 169 4.86 11.03 -15.25
C GLY A 169 5.35 12.46 -14.99
N THR A 170 5.41 13.33 -16.00
CA THR A 170 5.80 14.75 -15.80
C THR A 170 4.76 15.45 -14.95
N GLN A 171 5.18 16.20 -13.94
CA GLN A 171 4.29 16.91 -13.03
C GLN A 171 3.38 17.88 -13.80
N GLY A 172 2.06 17.79 -13.57
CA GLY A 172 1.08 18.69 -14.16
C GLY A 172 0.73 19.87 -13.24
N ALA A 173 0.69 19.62 -11.93
CA ALA A 173 0.41 20.62 -10.90
C ALA A 173 1.31 20.40 -9.68
N ASN A 174 1.63 21.51 -9.00
CA ASN A 174 2.31 21.45 -7.71
C ASN A 174 1.41 20.74 -6.69
N LEU A 175 2.01 19.84 -5.92
CA LEU A 175 1.40 19.31 -4.72
C LEU A 175 1.14 20.45 -3.73
N ALA A 176 -0.05 20.49 -3.14
CA ALA A 176 -0.44 21.51 -2.17
C ALA A 176 -0.78 20.83 -0.84
N TYR A 177 -0.18 21.30 0.26
CA TYR A 177 -0.48 20.86 1.62
C TYR A 177 -0.31 22.04 2.58
N ALA A 178 -1.18 22.14 3.60
CA ALA A 178 -1.13 23.14 4.66
C ALA A 178 -1.03 24.62 4.20
N ASN A 179 -1.52 24.95 3.01
CA ASN A 179 -1.75 26.32 2.55
C ASN A 179 -3.16 26.37 1.94
N PRO A 180 -4.13 27.08 2.55
CA PRO A 180 -5.55 26.94 2.25
C PRO A 180 -5.86 27.42 0.83
N ARG A 181 -5.91 26.50 -0.14
CA ARG A 181 -6.47 26.75 -1.47
C ARG A 181 -7.43 25.62 -1.82
N VAL A 182 -8.71 25.92 -1.65
CA VAL A 182 -9.87 25.06 -1.90
C VAL A 182 -9.70 24.10 -3.10
N GLY A 183 -9.81 22.79 -2.84
CA GLY A 183 -10.36 21.80 -3.79
C GLY A 183 -9.48 20.60 -4.14
N THR A 184 -8.14 20.74 -4.15
CA THR A 184 -7.18 19.68 -4.56
C THR A 184 -6.01 19.53 -3.60
N ASP A 185 -6.09 20.13 -2.42
CA ASP A 185 -5.04 20.03 -1.41
C ASP A 185 -4.94 18.58 -0.89
N MET A 186 -3.72 18.15 -0.62
CA MET A 186 -3.43 16.87 0.01
C MET A 186 -4.09 16.79 1.38
N SER A 187 -4.71 15.64 1.66
CA SER A 187 -5.17 15.35 3.01
C SER A 187 -3.97 15.25 3.97
N ASN A 188 -4.22 15.51 5.26
CA ASN A 188 -3.20 15.32 6.30
C ASN A 188 -2.60 13.91 6.27
N VAL A 189 -3.44 12.89 6.05
CA VAL A 189 -3.01 11.49 5.99
C VAL A 189 -2.09 11.24 4.80
N ASP A 190 -2.41 11.81 3.62
CA ASP A 190 -1.57 11.62 2.43
C ASP A 190 -0.25 12.38 2.55
N ALA A 191 -0.28 13.59 3.12
CA ALA A 191 0.92 14.39 3.39
C ALA A 191 1.87 13.69 4.37
N CYS A 192 1.35 13.23 5.51
CA CYS A 192 2.15 12.45 6.44
C CYS A 192 2.60 11.12 5.82
N SER A 193 1.75 10.43 5.04
CA SER A 193 2.12 9.18 4.37
C SER A 193 3.27 9.36 3.38
N LEU A 194 3.31 10.47 2.64
CA LEU A 194 4.42 10.78 1.73
C LEU A 194 5.75 10.86 2.51
N THR A 195 5.74 11.56 3.63
CA THR A 195 6.90 11.74 4.51
C THR A 195 7.30 10.42 5.19
N VAL A 196 6.34 9.69 5.76
CA VAL A 196 6.52 8.36 6.36
C VAL A 196 7.14 7.38 5.36
N ALA A 197 6.64 7.34 4.12
CA ALA A 197 7.11 6.44 3.08
C ALA A 197 8.60 6.62 2.81
N MET A 198 9.08 7.88 2.76
CA MET A 198 10.51 8.18 2.59
C MET A 198 11.35 7.65 3.75
N GLY A 199 10.90 7.88 4.99
CA GLY A 199 11.57 7.36 6.19
C GLY A 199 11.65 5.84 6.20
N VAL A 200 10.53 5.16 5.89
CA VAL A 200 10.48 3.70 5.85
C VAL A 200 11.36 3.12 4.75
N ILE A 201 11.46 3.74 3.57
CA ILE A 201 12.34 3.28 2.49
C ILE A 201 13.81 3.41 2.91
N VAL A 202 14.20 4.57 3.45
CA VAL A 202 15.58 4.81 3.89
C VAL A 202 15.98 3.87 5.02
N ASP A 203 15.06 3.58 5.96
CA ASP A 203 15.25 2.61 7.04
C ASP A 203 15.32 1.16 6.54
N SER A 204 14.47 0.79 5.58
CA SER A 204 14.37 -0.60 5.10
C SER A 204 15.51 -1.00 4.17
N TYR A 205 16.06 -0.05 3.41
CA TYR A 205 17.05 -0.33 2.36
C TYR A 205 18.30 -1.07 2.85
N PRO A 206 18.96 -0.70 3.96
CA PRO A 206 20.12 -1.42 4.49
C PRO A 206 19.82 -2.85 4.95
N HIS A 207 18.55 -3.18 5.19
CA HIS A 207 18.08 -4.49 5.66
C HIS A 207 17.36 -5.30 4.58
N SER A 208 17.48 -4.87 3.32
CA SER A 208 16.87 -5.45 2.14
C SER A 208 17.87 -6.35 1.37
N ASN A 209 17.44 -7.05 0.33
CA ASN A 209 18.32 -7.68 -0.66
C ASN A 209 18.67 -6.75 -1.82
N LEU A 210 18.12 -5.53 -1.86
CA LEU A 210 18.34 -4.57 -2.93
C LEU A 210 19.76 -4.01 -2.91
N SER A 211 20.41 -4.05 -4.07
CA SER A 211 21.78 -3.58 -4.26
C SER A 211 22.02 -2.99 -5.65
N ASP A 212 20.99 -2.94 -6.49
CA ASP A 212 21.07 -2.37 -7.82
C ASP A 212 21.17 -0.83 -7.78
N ALA A 213 21.73 -0.26 -8.84
CA ALA A 213 21.98 1.17 -8.90
C ALA A 213 20.68 2.00 -8.94
N ASP A 214 19.60 1.46 -9.52
CA ASP A 214 18.34 2.17 -9.68
C ASP A 214 17.59 2.31 -8.35
N SER A 215 17.51 1.24 -7.56
CA SER A 215 16.94 1.27 -6.21
C SER A 215 17.77 2.12 -5.24
N ALA A 216 19.10 2.09 -5.38
CA ALA A 216 19.99 2.99 -4.64
C ALA A 216 19.75 4.47 -5.01
N ALA A 217 19.59 4.77 -6.30
CA ALA A 217 19.29 6.12 -6.78
C ALA A 217 17.94 6.62 -6.26
N ALA A 218 16.91 5.77 -6.28
CA ALA A 218 15.61 6.06 -5.70
C ALA A 218 15.73 6.41 -4.21
N LYS A 219 16.37 5.55 -3.41
CA LYS A 219 16.59 5.78 -1.97
C LYS A 219 17.36 7.09 -1.72
N ASN A 220 18.38 7.40 -2.54
CA ASN A 220 19.18 8.60 -2.38
C ASN A 220 18.41 9.88 -2.73
N ALA A 221 17.58 9.86 -3.77
CA ALA A 221 16.71 10.98 -4.14
C ALA A 221 15.67 11.29 -3.05
N LEU A 222 15.08 10.26 -2.44
CA LEU A 222 14.16 10.43 -1.30
C LEU A 222 14.91 10.99 -0.07
N SER A 223 16.10 10.47 0.21
CA SER A 223 16.96 10.99 1.29
C SER A 223 17.32 12.47 1.07
N ALA A 224 17.59 12.87 -0.16
CA ALA A 224 17.89 14.26 -0.51
C ALA A 224 16.68 15.19 -0.29
N ALA A 225 15.46 14.72 -0.57
CA ALA A 225 14.25 15.50 -0.28
C ALA A 225 14.05 15.76 1.21
N CYS A 226 14.28 14.77 2.08
CA CYS A 226 14.22 14.99 3.53
C CYS A 226 15.28 16.00 4.02
N VAL A 227 16.49 15.95 3.46
CA VAL A 227 17.56 16.91 3.79
C VAL A 227 17.20 18.31 3.30
N ALA A 228 16.68 18.44 2.08
CA ALA A 228 16.20 19.71 1.53
C ALA A 228 15.02 20.29 2.32
N ALA A 229 14.21 19.43 2.94
CA ALA A 229 13.15 19.80 3.87
C ALA A 229 13.66 20.23 5.27
N GLY A 230 14.96 20.18 5.52
CA GLY A 230 15.57 20.60 6.79
C GLY A 230 15.51 19.57 7.93
N LEU A 231 15.12 18.31 7.65
CA LEU A 231 14.93 17.27 8.67
C LEU A 231 16.23 16.60 9.15
N GLY A 232 17.37 16.94 8.56
CA GLY A 232 18.67 16.30 8.81
C GLY A 232 18.78 14.87 8.27
N SER A 233 17.75 14.04 8.42
CA SER A 233 17.61 12.72 7.80
C SER A 233 16.14 12.32 7.65
N CYS A 234 15.82 11.31 6.84
CA CYS A 234 14.46 10.75 6.81
C CYS A 234 14.13 9.86 8.03
N ASN A 235 15.11 9.49 8.86
CA ASN A 235 14.91 8.54 9.95
C ASN A 235 14.25 9.16 11.19
N VAL A 236 14.20 10.50 11.28
CA VAL A 236 13.55 11.22 12.38
C VAL A 236 12.05 11.40 12.17
N ILE A 237 11.53 10.96 11.02
CA ILE A 237 10.12 11.10 10.65
C ILE A 237 9.26 10.13 11.48
N SER A 238 8.15 10.65 12.02
CA SER A 238 7.11 9.81 12.63
C SER A 238 6.65 8.74 11.63
N ARG A 239 6.53 7.49 12.09
CA ARG A 239 6.04 6.38 11.25
C ARG A 239 4.52 6.28 11.22
N ASP A 240 3.83 7.16 11.94
CA ASP A 240 2.38 7.23 11.96
C ASP A 240 1.86 8.20 10.91
N ARG A 241 1.21 7.65 9.88
CA ARG A 241 0.57 8.44 8.81
C ARG A 241 -0.59 9.33 9.28
N THR A 242 -1.10 9.11 10.48
CA THR A 242 -2.22 9.88 11.05
C THR A 242 -1.77 11.00 11.98
N SER A 243 -0.45 11.18 12.15
CA SER A 243 0.12 12.17 13.08
C SER A 243 -0.09 13.62 12.64
N CYS A 244 -0.23 13.88 11.34
CA CYS A 244 -0.46 15.22 10.82
C CYS A 244 -1.86 15.75 11.20
N ASP A 245 -1.92 16.95 11.81
CA ASP A 245 -3.17 17.67 12.04
C ASP A 245 -3.44 18.83 11.04
N GLY A 246 -2.47 19.13 10.18
CA GLY A 246 -2.55 20.18 9.15
C GLY A 246 -2.26 21.59 9.67
N THR A 247 -1.85 21.74 10.93
CA THR A 247 -1.54 23.03 11.56
C THR A 247 -0.03 23.32 11.53
N GLY A 248 0.33 24.60 11.55
CA GLY A 248 1.74 25.02 11.62
C GLY A 248 2.40 24.83 12.99
N GLY A 249 1.65 24.37 13.99
CA GLY A 249 2.16 24.06 15.33
C GLY A 249 2.53 22.59 15.53
N ASP A 250 2.03 21.71 14.66
CA ASP A 250 2.30 20.28 14.68
C ASP A 250 3.62 19.96 13.94
N PRO A 251 4.65 19.42 14.62
CA PRO A 251 5.94 19.15 14.00
C PRO A 251 5.85 18.23 12.78
N GLU A 252 4.96 17.25 12.81
CA GLU A 252 4.72 16.30 11.73
C GLU A 252 4.10 16.97 10.51
N SER A 253 3.12 17.86 10.70
CA SER A 253 2.57 18.69 9.62
C SER A 253 3.58 19.67 9.04
N VAL A 254 4.44 20.27 9.86
CA VAL A 254 5.52 21.14 9.39
C VAL A 254 6.53 20.34 8.55
N ALA A 255 6.94 19.16 9.01
CA ALA A 255 7.82 18.26 8.28
C ALA A 255 7.20 17.81 6.95
N ALA A 256 5.92 17.43 6.96
CA ALA A 256 5.21 17.04 5.76
C ALA A 256 5.09 18.18 4.74
N SER A 257 4.80 19.41 5.18
CA SER A 257 4.80 20.60 4.32
C SER A 257 6.17 20.89 3.69
N ALA A 258 7.24 20.73 4.47
CA ALA A 258 8.60 20.91 3.96
C ALA A 258 8.98 19.82 2.94
N VAL A 259 8.59 18.56 3.18
CA VAL A 259 8.80 17.45 2.24
C VAL A 259 8.00 17.64 0.96
N VAL A 260 6.73 18.04 1.04
CA VAL A 260 5.92 18.35 -0.14
C VAL A 260 6.58 19.43 -1.00
N THR A 261 7.13 20.48 -0.37
CA THR A 261 7.88 21.53 -1.06
C THR A 261 9.15 21.00 -1.71
N ALA A 262 9.92 20.17 -1.02
CA ALA A 262 11.13 19.55 -1.56
C ALA A 262 10.84 18.63 -2.74
N VAL A 263 9.74 17.87 -2.70
CA VAL A 263 9.28 17.03 -3.80
C VAL A 263 8.89 17.87 -5.02
N ASN A 264 8.10 18.94 -4.85
CA ASN A 264 7.76 19.84 -5.95
C ASN A 264 8.98 20.45 -6.64
N ASN A 265 10.06 20.71 -5.89
CA ASN A 265 11.30 21.26 -6.47
C ASN A 265 12.14 20.21 -7.20
N ALA A 266 11.96 18.92 -6.87
CA ALA A 266 12.76 17.83 -7.41
C ALA A 266 12.06 17.03 -8.52
N TRP A 267 10.72 17.09 -8.57
CA TRP A 267 9.90 16.48 -9.60
C TRP A 267 9.92 17.31 -10.89
#